data_AF-A0A1Z4RSF3-F1
#
_entry.id   AF-A0A1Z4RSF3-F1
#
_cell.length_a   1.000
_cell.length_b   1.000
_cell.length_c   1.000
_cell.angle_alpha   90.00
_cell.angle_beta   90.00
_cell.angle_gamma   90.00
#
_symmetry.space_group_name_H-M   'P 1'
#
loop_
_entity.id
_entity.type
_entity.pdbx_description
1 polymer ?
#
loop_
_entity_poly.entity_id
_entity_poly.type
_entity_poly.pdbx_seq_one_letter_code
_entity_poly.pdbx_strand_id
1 'polypeptide(L)' 'MKLSSVEEAEQARNIVLTELKEHQAPMSLQQLGMNLSGESKLSHRTLKEAAWGLVEEGKARFNSTWNLEIL' A
#
# COMPACT_ATOMS: atom_id res chain seq x y z
N MET A 1 13.58 -12.08 16.13
CA MET A 1 14.01 -12.34 14.75
C MET A 1 13.77 -11.06 13.96
N LYS A 2 14.78 -10.51 13.27
CA LYS A 2 14.53 -9.42 12.32
C LYS A 2 13.76 -10.03 11.16
N LEU A 3 12.56 -9.53 10.87
CA LEU A 3 11.87 -9.87 9.63
C LEU A 3 12.81 -9.57 8.48
N SER A 4 12.92 -10.50 7.54
CA SER A 4 13.70 -10.25 6.33
C SER A 4 13.04 -9.10 5.56
N SER A 5 13.82 -8.29 4.83
CA SER A 5 13.26 -7.16 4.07
C SER A 5 12.19 -7.56 3.05
N VAL A 6 12.15 -8.85 2.67
CA VAL A 6 11.11 -9.44 1.82
C VAL A 6 9.79 -9.57 2.58
N GLU A 7 9.82 -10.06 3.81
CA GLU A 7 8.63 -10.18 4.67
C GLU A 7 8.06 -8.80 5.02
N GLU A 8 8.91 -7.80 5.28
CA GLU A 8 8.46 -6.42 5.53
C GLU A 8 7.75 -5.83 4.32
N ALA A 9 8.26 -6.06 3.10
CA ALA A 9 7.63 -5.60 1.87
C ALA A 9 6.30 -6.31 1.60
N GLU A 10 6.21 -7.61 1.87
CA GLU A 10 4.99 -8.39 1.69
C GLU A 10 3.91 -8.03 2.72
N GLN A 11 4.31 -7.83 3.97
CA GLN A 11 3.43 -7.33 5.01
C GLN A 11 2.89 -5.93 4.64
N ALA A 12 3.76 -5.03 4.15
CA ALA A 12 3.35 -3.71 3.68
C ALA A 12 2.35 -3.79 2.51
N ARG A 13 2.56 -4.68 1.54
CA ARG A 13 1.60 -4.92 0.45
C ARG A 13 0.24 -5.36 0.99
N ASN A 14 0.22 -6.30 1.92
CA ASN A 14 -1.02 -6.80 2.52
C ASN A 14 -1.76 -5.72 3.32
N ILE A 15 -1.04 -4.87 4.05
CA ILE A 15 -1.60 -3.73 4.78
C ILE A 15 -2.24 -2.74 3.80
N VAL A 16 -1.51 -2.30 2.77
CA VAL A 16 -2.02 -1.36 1.77
C VAL A 16 -3.24 -1.93 1.04
N LEU A 17 -3.21 -3.23 0.70
CA LEU A 17 -4.33 -3.89 0.06
C LEU A 17 -5.56 -3.98 0.97
N THR A 18 -5.36 -4.24 2.26
CA THR A 18 -6.45 -4.30 3.26
C THR A 18 -7.10 -2.93 3.41
N GLU A 19 -6.28 -1.89 3.56
CA GLU A 19 -6.73 -0.50 3.66
C GLU A 19 -7.57 -0.07 2.45
N LEU A 20 -7.10 -0.39 1.24
CA LEU A 20 -7.83 -0.14 -0.02
C LEU A 20 -9.16 -0.90 -0.09
N LYS A 21 -9.18 -2.16 0.38
CA LYS A 21 -10.41 -2.98 0.43
C LYS A 21 -11.41 -2.46 1.45
N GLU A 22 -10.93 -1.99 2.59
CA GLU A 22 -11.76 -1.46 3.66
C GLU A 22 -12.45 -0.16 3.25
N HIS A 23 -11.69 0.73 2.61
CA HIS A 23 -12.22 2.03 2.18
C HIS A 23 -13.02 1.95 0.86
N GLN A 24 -12.82 0.89 0.06
CA GLN A 24 -13.44 0.69 -1.27
C GLN A 24 -13.37 1.92 -2.20
N ALA A 25 -12.37 2.77 -2.00
CA ALA A 25 -12.24 4.04 -2.69
C ALA A 25 -10.80 4.24 -3.18
N PRO A 26 -10.60 4.90 -4.34
CA PRO A 26 -9.28 5.29 -4.79
C PRO A 26 -8.61 6.22 -3.77
N MET A 27 -7.42 5.86 -3.30
CA MET A 27 -6.67 6.65 -2.32
C MET A 27 -5.29 7.02 -2.84
N SER A 28 -4.89 8.28 -2.62
CA SER A 28 -3.52 8.70 -2.90
C SER A 28 -2.53 8.03 -1.94
N LEU A 29 -1.26 7.90 -2.36
CA LEU A 29 -0.20 7.40 -1.49
C LEU A 29 -0.01 8.25 -0.23
N GLN A 30 -0.31 9.56 -0.29
CA GLN A 30 -0.29 10.40 0.90
C GLN A 30 -1.42 10.05 1.88
N GLN A 31 -2.64 9.86 1.38
CA GLN A 31 -3.77 9.44 2.22
C GLN A 31 -3.52 8.06 2.84
N LEU A 32 -3.04 7.10 2.06
CA LEU A 32 -2.61 5.79 2.56
C LEU A 32 -1.52 5.94 3.63
N GLY A 33 -0.54 6.80 3.40
CA GLY A 33 0.51 7.06 4.39
C GLY A 33 -0.02 7.68 5.68
N MET A 34 -1.04 8.53 5.61
CA MET A 34 -1.69 9.12 6.78
C MET A 34 -2.54 8.10 7.56
N ASN A 35 -3.36 7.31 6.86
CA ASN A 35 -4.18 6.27 7.48
C ASN A 35 -3.31 5.20 8.14
N LEU A 36 -2.29 4.75 7.42
CA LEU A 36 -1.39 3.70 7.90
C LEU A 36 -0.41 4.20 8.95
N SER A 37 -0.11 5.51 9.02
CA SER A 37 0.76 6.06 10.09
C SER A 37 0.23 5.80 11.51
N GLY A 38 -1.07 5.54 11.67
CA GLY A 38 -1.68 5.15 12.94
C GLY A 38 -1.52 3.66 13.29
N GLU A 39 -1.66 2.76 12.29
CA GLU A 39 -1.74 1.31 12.51
C GLU A 39 -0.46 0.54 12.17
N SER A 40 0.32 1.02 11.21
CA SER A 40 1.52 0.35 10.74
C SER A 40 2.52 1.41 10.32
N LYS A 41 3.57 1.62 11.13
CA LYS A 41 4.68 2.56 10.86
C LYS A 41 5.47 2.18 9.59
N LEU A 42 4.82 2.18 8.42
CA LEU A 42 5.43 1.98 7.13
C LEU A 42 6.15 3.26 6.76
N SER A 43 7.43 3.13 6.39
CA SER A 43 8.14 4.25 5.82
C SER A 43 7.51 4.66 4.49
N HIS A 44 7.61 5.93 4.11
CA HIS A 44 7.12 6.41 2.81
C HIS A 44 7.72 5.63 1.63
N ARG A 45 8.95 5.12 1.79
CA ARG A 45 9.61 4.28 0.79
C ARG A 45 8.91 2.93 0.68
N THR A 46 8.73 2.24 1.81
CA THR A 46 8.08 0.93 1.87
C THR A 46 6.65 1.00 1.34
N LEU A 47 5.93 2.08 1.64
CA LEU A 47 4.58 2.32 1.11
C LEU A 47 4.56 2.43 -0.42
N LYS A 48 5.52 3.17 -1.00
CA LYS A 48 5.65 3.30 -2.45
C LYS A 48 6.00 1.97 -3.11
N GLU A 49 6.97 1.24 -2.57
CA GLU A 49 7.36 -0.08 -3.07
C GLU A 49 6.19 -1.08 -2.97
N ALA A 50 5.44 -1.05 -1.86
CA ALA A 50 4.26 -1.89 -1.68
C ALA A 50 3.14 -1.55 -2.67
N ALA A 51 2.81 -0.27 -2.82
CA ALA A 51 1.83 0.19 -3.80
C ALA A 51 2.22 -0.20 -5.22
N TRP A 52 3.49 -0.02 -5.58
CA TRP A 52 4.00 -0.41 -6.89
C TRP A 52 3.93 -1.91 -7.11
N GLY A 53 4.34 -2.70 -6.12
CA GLY A 53 4.25 -4.17 -6.18
C GLY A 53 2.80 -4.66 -6.34
N LEU A 54 1.81 -4.01 -5.72
CA LEU A 54 0.39 -4.34 -5.92
C LEU A 54 -0.09 -4.04 -7.35
N VAL A 55 0.46 -3.00 -7.99
CA VAL A 55 0.18 -2.68 -9.39
C VAL A 55 0.84 -3.69 -10.32
N GLU A 56 2.08 -4.07 -10.05
CA GLU A 56 2.77 -5.10 -10.83
C GLU A 56 2.12 -6.49 -10.68
N GLU A 57 1.60 -6.81 -9.50
CA GLU A 57 0.80 -8.02 -9.25
C GLU A 57 -0.60 -7.97 -9.90
N GLY A 58 -1.02 -6.83 -10.43
CA GLY A 58 -2.36 -6.65 -11.02
C GLY A 58 -3.50 -6.68 -10.00
N LYS A 59 -3.22 -6.42 -8.72
CA LYS A 59 -4.23 -6.32 -7.65
C LYS A 59 -4.76 -4.90 -7.47
N ALA A 60 -3.99 -3.90 -7.88
CA ALA A 60 -4.37 -2.51 -7.84
C ALA A 60 -3.93 -1.80 -9.11
N ARG A 61 -4.41 -0.58 -9.35
CA ARG A 61 -3.90 0.30 -10.40
C ARG A 61 -3.88 1.74 -9.93
N PHE A 62 -3.00 2.55 -10.52
CA PHE A 62 -3.12 4.00 -10.41
C PHE A 62 -4.11 4.49 -11.44
N ASN A 63 -5.10 5.26 -11.00
CA ASN A 63 -6.02 5.93 -11.90
C ASN A 63 -5.41 7.23 -12.47
N SER A 64 -6.18 7.96 -13.28
CA SER A 64 -5.75 9.20 -13.94
C SER A 64 -5.35 10.33 -12.97
N THR A 65 -5.70 10.23 -11.69
CA THR A 65 -5.34 11.20 -10.64
C THR A 65 -4.23 10.69 -9.73
N TRP A 66 -3.52 9.62 -10.12
CA TRP A 66 -2.49 8.96 -9.30
C TRP A 66 -3.01 8.42 -7.96
N ASN A 67 -4.31 8.18 -7.85
CA ASN A 67 -4.88 7.46 -6.72
C ASN A 67 -4.79 5.97 -7.01
N LEU A 68 -4.38 5.21 -5.99
CA LEU A 68 -4.33 3.78 -6.02
C LEU A 68 -5.75 3.25 -5.78
N GLU A 69 -6.25 2.45 -6.71
CA GLU A 69 -7.55 1.79 -6.61
C GLU A 69 -7.40 0.28 -6.79
N ILE A 70 -8.23 -0.49 -6.10
CA ILE A 70 -8.25 -1.94 -6.24
C ILE A 70 -8.87 -2.34 -7.59
N LEU A 71 -8.32 -3.40 -8.20
CA LEU A 71 -8.84 -4.00 -9.43
C LEU A 71 -9.93 -5.03 -9.15
#